data_AF-A0A1I7I150-F1
#
_entry.id   AF-A0A1I7I150-F1
#
_cell.length_a   1.000
_cell.length_b   1.000
_cell.length_c   1.000
_cell.angle_alpha   90.00
_cell.angle_beta   90.00
_cell.angle_gamma   90.00
#
_symmetry.space_group_name_H-M   'P 1'
#
loop_
_entity.id
_entity.type
_entity.pdbx_description
1 polymer ?
#
loop_
_entity_poly.entity_id
_entity_poly.type
_entity_poly.pdbx_seq_one_letter_code
_entity_poly.pdbx_strand_id
1 'polypeptide(L)' 'MPPATDTRHCPLCGQSNQCAVAAGQPAQDCWCMAQPVSRAALARLAPQQRGQSCICPLCARETPTAPIIETPVSPTP' A
#
# COMPACT_ATOMS: atom_id res chain seq x y z
N MET A 1 7.68 20.02 17.14
CA MET A 1 6.37 19.42 16.80
C MET A 1 6.60 18.56 15.59
N PRO A 2 6.49 17.22 15.65
CA PRO A 2 6.65 16.40 14.46
C PRO A 2 5.58 16.81 13.43
N PRO A 3 5.88 16.79 12.13
CA PRO A 3 4.88 17.10 11.11
C PRO A 3 3.71 16.14 11.26
N ALA A 4 2.50 16.68 11.12
CA ALA A 4 1.27 15.89 11.19
C ALA A 4 1.36 14.77 10.13
N THR A 5 1.58 13.54 10.58
CA THR A 5 1.56 12.36 9.71
C THR A 5 0.23 12.34 9.00
N ASP A 6 0.25 12.45 7.67
CA ASP A 6 -0.97 12.59 6.89
C ASP A 6 -1.68 11.24 6.80
N THR A 7 -2.50 10.94 7.80
CA THR A 7 -3.15 9.64 8.00
C THR A 7 -4.22 9.33 6.95
N ARG A 8 -4.56 10.30 6.10
CA ARG A 8 -5.57 10.19 5.04
C ARG A 8 -4.98 9.95 3.64
N HIS A 9 -3.66 10.03 3.50
CA HIS A 9 -2.96 9.81 2.24
C HIS A 9 -2.13 8.53 2.27
N CYS A 10 -2.08 7.85 1.13
CA CYS A 10 -1.31 6.65 0.94
C CYS A 10 0.17 7.02 0.81
N PRO A 11 1.07 6.47 1.65
CA PRO A 11 2.50 6.78 1.59
C PRO A 11 3.20 6.22 0.33
N LEU A 12 2.56 5.32 -0.42
CA LEU A 12 3.12 4.71 -1.63
C LEU A 12 2.85 5.54 -2.89
N CYS A 13 1.67 6.16 -3.00
CA CYS A 13 1.24 6.88 -4.21
C CYS A 13 0.73 8.31 -3.97
N GLY A 14 0.63 8.75 -2.71
CA GLY A 14 0.14 10.09 -2.32
C GLY A 14 -1.37 10.29 -2.44
N GLN A 15 -2.11 9.36 -3.04
CA GLN A 15 -3.57 9.43 -3.18
C GLN A 15 -4.29 9.16 -1.86
N SER A 16 -5.59 9.45 -1.78
CA SER A 16 -6.37 9.10 -0.58
C SER A 16 -6.28 7.61 -0.27
N ASN A 17 -6.02 7.27 1.00
CA ASN A 17 -5.96 5.88 1.44
C ASN A 17 -7.34 5.26 1.72
N GLN A 18 -8.41 6.06 1.63
CA GLN A 18 -9.80 5.65 1.90
C GLN A 18 -10.01 5.01 3.29
N CYS A 19 -9.17 5.36 4.27
CA CYS A 19 -9.28 4.82 5.61
C CYS A 19 -10.50 5.40 6.35
N ALA A 20 -11.46 4.54 6.70
CA ALA A 20 -12.64 4.93 7.48
C ALA A 20 -12.25 5.51 8.84
N VAL A 21 -11.29 4.90 9.55
CA VAL A 21 -10.83 5.37 10.87
C VAL A 21 -10.22 6.78 10.78
N ALA A 22 -9.41 7.05 9.76
CA ALA A 22 -8.84 8.39 9.53
C ALA A 22 -9.91 9.43 9.13
N ALA A 23 -11.06 8.98 8.62
CA ALA A 23 -12.22 9.81 8.34
C ALA A 23 -13.18 9.95 9.54
N GLY A 24 -12.87 9.36 10.71
CA GLY A 24 -13.76 9.37 11.88
C GLY A 24 -14.96 8.41 11.75
N GLN A 25 -14.83 7.36 10.95
CA GLN A 25 -15.81 6.30 10.75
C GLN A 25 -15.32 5.01 11.41
N PRO A 26 -16.21 4.07 11.77
CA PRO A 26 -15.81 2.85 12.46
C PRO A 26 -14.95 1.96 11.55
N ALA A 27 -14.03 1.21 12.17
CA ALA A 27 -13.05 0.40 11.44
C ALA A 27 -13.71 -0.66 10.54
N GLN A 28 -14.88 -1.17 10.93
CA GLN A 28 -15.67 -2.13 10.15
C GLN A 28 -16.10 -1.61 8.77
N ASP A 29 -16.20 -0.29 8.60
CA ASP A 29 -16.58 0.36 7.33
C ASP A 29 -15.34 0.63 6.46
N CYS A 30 -14.14 0.33 6.96
CA CYS A 30 -12.92 0.50 6.18
C CYS A 30 -12.83 -0.55 5.07
N TRP A 31 -12.48 -0.13 3.87
CA TRP A 31 -12.31 -1.04 2.72
C TRP A 31 -11.36 -2.21 3.02
N CYS A 32 -10.36 -2.01 3.89
CA CYS A 32 -9.38 -3.03 4.24
C CYS A 32 -9.95 -4.17 5.09
N MET A 33 -11.12 -3.98 5.71
CA MET A 33 -11.85 -5.07 6.39
C MET A 33 -12.59 -5.97 5.40
N ALA A 34 -12.97 -5.42 4.24
CA ALA A 34 -13.71 -6.15 3.22
C ALA A 34 -12.81 -6.72 2.11
N GLN A 35 -11.63 -6.15 1.88
CA GLN A 35 -10.72 -6.56 0.80
C GLN A 35 -9.36 -7.04 1.34
N PRO A 36 -8.75 -8.06 0.70
CA PRO A 36 -7.44 -8.54 1.11
C PRO A 36 -6.37 -7.47 0.90
N VAL A 37 -5.51 -7.30 1.91
CA VAL A 37 -4.36 -6.39 1.88
C VAL A 37 -3.08 -7.21 1.68
N SER A 38 -2.34 -6.93 0.61
CA SER A 38 -1.07 -7.61 0.34
C SER A 38 -0.02 -7.33 1.42
N ARG A 39 0.51 -8.40 2.04
CA ARG A 39 1.67 -8.29 2.95
C ARG A 39 2.91 -7.74 2.25
N ALA A 40 3.09 -8.05 0.96
CA ALA A 40 4.20 -7.53 0.18
C ALA A 40 4.07 -6.01 -0.04
N ALA A 41 2.84 -5.50 -0.21
CA ALA A 41 2.60 -4.06 -0.27
C ALA A 41 2.94 -3.37 1.06
N LEU A 42 2.57 -3.97 2.19
CA LEU A 42 2.92 -3.46 3.53
C LEU A 42 4.43 -3.50 3.79
N ALA A 43 5.14 -4.49 3.26
CA ALA A 43 6.60 -4.59 3.39
C ALA A 43 7.33 -3.43 2.69
N ARG A 44 6.75 -2.86 1.62
CA ARG A 44 7.31 -1.70 0.88
C ARG A 44 7.25 -0.39 1.67
N LEU A 45 6.42 -0.32 2.71
CA LEU A 45 6.35 0.87 3.57
C LEU A 45 7.67 1.09 4.30
N ALA A 46 8.11 2.34 4.41
CA ALA A 46 9.22 2.68 5.28
C ALA A 46 8.87 2.30 6.73
N PRO A 47 9.84 1.85 7.55
CA PRO A 47 9.57 1.43 8.93
C PRO A 47 8.83 2.49 9.75
N GLN A 48 9.14 3.76 9.50
CA GLN A 48 8.55 4.93 10.16
C GLN A 48 7.10 5.21 9.73
N GLN A 49 6.64 4.64 8.63
CA GLN A 49 5.27 4.78 8.11
C GLN A 49 4.38 3.58 8.49
N ARG A 50 4.98 2.45 8.88
CA ARG A 50 4.23 1.26 9.30
C ARG A 50 3.47 1.54 10.59
N GLY A 51 2.18 1.23 10.59
CA GLY A 51 1.29 1.49 11.73
C GLY A 51 0.85 2.95 11.89
N GLN A 52 1.38 3.87 11.08
CA GLN A 52 1.07 5.30 11.17
C GLN A 52 0.01 5.74 10.14
N SER A 53 0.03 5.18 8.93
CA SER A 53 -0.96 5.47 7.89
C SER A 53 -1.34 4.21 7.10
N CYS A 54 -2.60 4.16 6.66
CA CYS A 54 -3.07 3.09 5.79
C CYS A 54 -2.62 3.33 4.35
N ILE A 55 -2.43 2.24 3.59
CA ILE A 55 -2.27 2.28 2.13
C ILE A 55 -3.62 2.39 1.44
N CYS A 56 -3.67 2.76 0.16
CA CYS A 56 -4.91 2.76 -0.62
C CYS A 56 -5.21 1.35 -1.18
N PRO A 57 -6.47 1.05 -1.57
CA PRO A 57 -6.84 -0.26 -2.12
C PRO A 57 -6.08 -0.64 -3.39
N LEU A 58 -5.65 0.34 -4.20
CA LEU A 58 -4.84 0.09 -5.39
C LEU A 58 -3.46 -0.46 -5.01
N CYS A 59 -2.72 0.26 -4.17
CA CYS A 59 -1.42 -0.19 -3.71
C CYS A 59 -1.50 -1.45 -2.84
N ALA A 60 -2.62 -1.69 -2.16
CA ALA A 60 -2.86 -2.91 -1.40
C ALA A 60 -3.05 -4.14 -2.30
N ARG A 61 -3.56 -3.95 -3.52
CA ARG A 61 -3.74 -4.99 -4.54
C ARG A 61 -2.46 -5.26 -5.34
N GLU A 62 -1.63 -4.23 -5.51
CA GLU A 62 -0.31 -4.37 -6.13
C GLU A 62 0.61 -5.22 -5.25
N THR A 63 0.48 -6.54 -5.43
CA THR A 63 1.57 -7.44 -5.15
C THR A 63 2.69 -7.10 -6.13
N PRO A 64 3.97 -7.11 -5.71
CA PRO A 64 5.03 -7.23 -6.68
C PRO A 64 4.77 -8.55 -7.40
N THR A 65 4.14 -8.46 -8.57
CA THR A 65 4.63 -9.24 -9.69
C THR A 65 6.09 -8.84 -9.75
N ALA A 66 6.94 -9.65 -9.12
CA ALA A 66 8.32 -9.69 -9.53
C ALA A 66 8.22 -9.79 -11.05
N PRO A 67 8.74 -8.84 -11.83
CA PRO A 67 8.87 -9.09 -13.24
C PRO A 67 9.68 -10.39 -13.27
N ILE A 68 9.04 -11.46 -13.71
CA ILE A 68 9.76 -12.60 -14.25
C ILE A 68 10.44 -11.95 -15.45
N ILE A 69 11.62 -11.40 -15.22
CA ILE A 69 12.60 -11.17 -16.24
C ILE A 69 13.02 -12.59 -16.60
N GLU A 70 12.14 -13.31 -17.30
CA GLU A 70 12.56 -14.37 -18.18
C GLU A 70 13.41 -13.65 -19.21
N THR A 71 14.71 -13.67 -18.94
CA THR A 71 15.76 -13.32 -19.87
C THR A 71 15.37 -13.94 -21.22
N PRO A 72 15.09 -13.16 -22.27
CA PRO A 72 15.18 -13.73 -23.61
C PRO A 72 16.67 -13.98 -23.79
N VAL A 73 17.11 -15.22 -23.51
CA VAL A 73 18.43 -15.66 -23.91
C VAL A 73 18.42 -15.57 -25.44
N SER A 74 19.14 -14.59 -25.99
CA SER A 74 19.33 -14.48 -27.43
C SER A 74 20.01 -15.77 -27.93
N PRO A 75 19.48 -16.44 -28.96
CA PRO A 75 20.27 -17.43 -29.68
C PRO A 75 21.40 -16.69 -30.40
N THR A 76 22.64 -17.09 -30.11
CA THR A 76 23.85 -16.63 -30.80
C THR A 76 23.89 -17.28 -32.20
N PRO A 77 24.32 -16.57 -33.27
CA PRO A 77 24.39 -17.13 -34.62
C PRO A 77 25.41 -18.27 -34.76
#